data_AF-A0A1Y3LM96-F1
#
_entry.id   AF-A0A1Y3LM96-F1
#
_cell.length_a   1.000
_cell.length_b   1.000
_cell.length_c   1.000
_cell.angle_alpha   90.00
_cell.angle_beta   90.00
_cell.angle_gamma   90.00
#
_symmetry.space_group_name_H-M   'P 1'
#
loop_
_entity.id
_entity.type
_entity.pdbx_description
1 polymer ?
#
loop_
_entity_poly.entity_id
_entity_poly.type
_entity_poly.pdbx_seq_one_letter_code
_entity_poly.pdbx_strand_id
1 'polypeptide(L)' 'MRIAAWRRDYNEHRPHSAIGNLTPAEFAASWRTRQQQLKQEKLISTPGPTN' A
#
# COMPACT_ATOMS: atom_id res chain seq x y z
N MET A 1 -2.09 2.10 -28.18
CA MET A 1 -2.58 3.07 -27.16
C MET A 1 -1.44 3.51 -26.26
N ARG A 2 -0.89 4.72 -26.47
CA ARG A 2 0.32 5.23 -25.76
C ARG A 2 0.15 5.39 -24.23
N ILE A 3 -1.09 5.52 -23.76
CA ILE A 3 -1.42 5.80 -22.36
C ILE A 3 -1.12 4.59 -21.46
N ALA A 4 -1.34 3.36 -21.93
CA ALA A 4 -1.12 2.15 -21.13
C ALA A 4 0.38 1.93 -20.83
N ALA A 5 1.24 2.18 -21.82
CA ALA A 5 2.69 2.13 -21.67
C ALA A 5 3.17 3.22 -20.69
N TRP A 6 2.70 4.45 -20.85
CA TRP A 6 3.05 5.55 -19.94
C TRP A 6 2.61 5.28 -18.49
N ARG A 7 1.42 4.73 -18.30
CA ARG A 7 0.89 4.41 -16.97
C ARG A 7 1.72 3.33 -16.27
N ARG A 8 2.20 2.35 -17.03
CA ARG A 8 3.09 1.30 -16.53
C ARG A 8 4.46 1.88 -16.15
N ASP A 9 5.06 2.66 -17.04
CA ASP A 9 6.35 3.32 -16.82
C ASP A 9 6.33 4.22 -15.57
N TYR A 10 5.30 5.05 -15.41
CA TYR A 10 5.13 5.91 -14.23
C TYR A 10 4.98 5.12 -12.93
N ASN A 11 4.20 4.03 -12.94
CA ASN A 11 3.97 3.23 -11.75
C ASN A 11 5.17 2.38 -11.34
N GLU A 12 6.00 1.94 -12.28
CA GLU A 12 7.10 0.99 -12.06
C GLU A 12 8.50 1.64 -12.02
N HIS A 13 8.73 2.75 -12.72
CA HIS A 13 10.09 3.26 -12.94
C HIS A 13 10.32 4.69 -12.43
N ARG A 14 9.29 5.34 -11.88
CA ARG A 14 9.40 6.73 -11.44
C ARG A 14 9.37 6.81 -9.91
N PRO A 15 10.54 6.73 -9.24
CA PRO A 15 10.62 6.97 -7.81
C PRO A 15 10.28 8.43 -7.52
N HIS A 16 9.41 8.66 -6.55
CA HIS A 16 9.01 10.00 -6.13
C HIS A 16 9.60 10.30 -4.74
N SER A 17 10.51 11.28 -4.66
CA SER A 17 11.16 11.66 -3.40
C SER A 17 10.17 12.12 -2.33
N ALA A 18 8.99 12.62 -2.72
CA ALA A 18 7.91 13.00 -1.81
C ALA A 18 7.30 11.80 -1.03
N ILE A 19 7.45 10.57 -1.54
CA ILE A 19 6.99 9.34 -0.88
C ILE A 19 8.17 8.47 -0.41
N GLY A 20 9.32 9.09 -0.14
CA GLY A 20 10.51 8.39 0.34
C GLY A 20 11.34 7.74 -0.76
N ASN A 21 11.26 8.27 -1.98
CA ASN A 21 11.97 7.75 -3.16
C ASN A 21 11.50 6.36 -3.61
N LEU A 22 10.26 6.01 -3.26
CA LEU A 22 9.60 4.77 -3.69
C LEU A 22 8.82 5.01 -4.98
N THR A 23 8.62 3.95 -5.76
CA THR A 23 7.67 3.96 -6.87
C THR A 23 6.23 3.90 -6.34
N PRO A 24 5.23 4.39 -7.11
CA PRO A 24 3.83 4.27 -6.71
C PRO A 24 3.40 2.81 -6.45
N ALA A 25 3.97 1.85 -7.20
CA ALA A 25 3.70 0.42 -7.00
C ALA A 25 4.23 -0.09 -5.65
N GLU A 26 5.45 0.27 -5.28
CA GLU A 26 6.06 -0.10 -3.99
C GLU A 26 5.32 0.51 -2.81
N PHE A 27 4.92 1.79 -2.93
CA PHE A 27 4.11 2.45 -1.93
C PHE A 27 2.76 1.76 -1.75
N ALA A 28 2.07 1.43 -2.85
CA ALA A 28 0.79 0.73 -2.79
C ALA A 28 0.91 -0.67 -2.18
N ALA A 29 1.99 -1.40 -2.46
CA ALA A 29 2.28 -2.69 -1.84
C ALA A 29 2.47 -2.54 -0.32
N SER A 30 3.34 -1.61 0.10
CA SER A 30 3.60 -1.34 1.52
C SER A 30 2.34 -0.89 2.26
N TRP A 31 1.52 -0.04 1.64
CA TRP A 31 0.23 0.40 2.18
C TRP A 31 -0.72 -0.77 2.42
N ARG A 32 -0.86 -1.67 1.44
CA ARG A 32 -1.72 -2.86 1.58
C ARG A 32 -1.26 -3.78 2.70
N THR A 33 0.04 -4.02 2.84
CA THR A 33 0.60 -4.81 3.94
C THR A 33 0.26 -4.17 5.28
N ARG A 34 0.45 -2.85 5.42
CA ARG A 34 0.13 -2.13 6.65
C ARG A 34 -1.36 -2.18 6.99
N GLN A 35 -2.25 -2.05 6.01
CA GLN A 35 -3.69 -2.16 6.22
C GLN A 35 -4.11 -3.55 6.69
N GLN A 36 -3.48 -4.61 6.18
CA GLN A 36 -3.74 -5.98 6.63
C GLN A 36 -3.28 -6.19 8.08
N GLN A 37 -2.11 -5.66 8.45
CA GLN A 37 -1.63 -5.70 9.83
C GLN A 37 -2.58 -4.98 10.78
N LEU A 38 -3.03 -3.76 10.44
CA LEU A 38 -4.01 -3.02 11.24
C LEU A 38 -5.33 -3.77 11.39
N LYS A 39 -5.79 -4.45 10.33
CA LYS A 39 -6.99 -5.29 10.40
C LYS A 39 -6.79 -6.47 11.34
N GLN A 40 -5.62 -7.10 11.31
CA GLN A 40 -5.27 -8.21 12.20
C GLN A 40 -5.18 -7.75 13.66
N GLU A 41 -4.53 -6.61 13.91
CA GLU A 41 -4.45 -5.96 15.24
C GLU A 41 -5.83 -5.61 15.80
N LYS A 42 -6.74 -5.09 14.97
CA LYS A 42 -8.11 -4.81 15.38
C LYS A 42 -8.88 -6.07 15.80
N LEU A 43 -8.60 -7.20 15.16
CA LEU A 43 -9.22 -8.48 15.48
C LEU A 43 -8.69 -9.08 16.79
N ILE A 44 -7.39 -8.93 17.10
CA ILE A 44 -6.82 -9.41 18.37
C ILE A 44 -7.12 -8.49 19.56
N SER A 45 -7.33 -7.19 19.32
CA SER A 45 -7.51 -6.19 20.39
C SER A 45 -8.97 -5.94 20.77
N THR A 46 -9.93 -6.66 20.19
CA THR A 46 -11.33 -6.61 20.67
C THR A 46 -11.46 -7.56 21.85
N PRO A 47 -11.58 -7.10 23.11
CA PRO A 47 -12.00 -7.99 24.18
C PRO A 47 -13.36 -8.55 23.79
N GLY A 48 -13.46 -9.88 23.73
CA GLY A 48 -14.72 -10.56 23.43
C GLY A 48 -15.83 -10.07 24.36
N PRO A 49 -17.10 -10.09 23.93
CA PRO A 49 -18.20 -9.67 24.79
C PRO A 49 -18.13 -10.46 26.09
N THR A 50 -17.84 -9.77 27.20
CA THR A 50 -17.81 -10.35 28.54
C THR A 50 -19.20 -10.89 28.84
N ASN A 51 -19.30 -12.20 29.08
CA ASN A 51 -20.51 -12.87 29.57
C ASN A 51 -20.82 -12.42 30.99
#